data_AF-A0A947YQ06-F1
#
_entry.id   AF-A0A947YQ06-F1
#
_cell.length_a   1.000
_cell.length_b   1.000
_cell.length_c   1.000
_cell.angle_alpha   90.00
_cell.angle_beta   90.00
_cell.angle_gamma   90.00
#
_symmetry.space_group_name_H-M   'P 1'
#
loop_
_entity.id
_entity.type
_entity.pdbx_description
1 polymer ?
#
loop_
_entity_poly.entity_id
_entity_poly.type
_entity_poly.pdbx_seq_one_letter_code
_entity_poly.pdbx_strand_id
1 'polypeptide(L)'
;MEKIFRLIMIIELGILAFGVFLIYKVQLDTYSETKKSFVQNLQETQKNYEVNQQDFKINKERHIEALYSTYKDNIDTCRKAARDAYKDEQFIQENCIAPVNKSIIGQWLKDWGREDLLIVK
;
A
#
# COMPACT_ATOMS: atom_id res chain seq x y z
N MET A 1 -33.29 8.76 71.13
CA MET A 1 -31.97 9.02 70.52
C MET A 1 -31.55 7.94 69.51
N GLU A 2 -31.77 6.65 69.78
CA GLU A 2 -31.33 5.54 68.90
C GLU A 2 -31.88 5.58 67.45
N LYS A 3 -33.13 6.01 67.24
CA LYS A 3 -33.75 6.10 65.90
C LYS A 3 -33.11 7.16 65.00
N ILE A 4 -32.63 8.27 65.57
CA ILE A 4 -31.99 9.36 64.82
C ILE A 4 -30.59 8.93 64.37
N PHE A 5 -29.86 8.24 65.25
CA PHE A 5 -28.53 7.70 64.94
C PHE A 5 -28.57 6.68 63.78
N ARG A 6 -29.57 5.79 63.75
CA ARG A 6 -29.76 4.85 62.64
C ARG A 6 -30.10 5.57 61.32
N LEU A 7 -30.85 6.67 61.37
CA LEU A 7 -31.22 7.44 60.19
C LEU A 7 -30.00 8.12 59.55
N ILE A 8 -29.14 8.73 60.38
CA ILE A 8 -27.91 9.39 59.93
C ILE A 8 -26.96 8.38 59.28
N MET A 9 -26.78 7.22 59.92
CA MET A 9 -25.91 6.16 59.39
C MET A 9 -26.39 5.61 58.04
N ILE A 10 -27.70 5.51 57.80
CA ILE A 10 -28.26 5.11 56.51
C ILE A 10 -28.00 6.17 55.43
N ILE A 11 -28.10 7.45 55.78
CA ILE A 11 -27.84 8.56 54.85
C ILE A 11 -26.35 8.58 54.46
N GLU A 12 -25.43 8.43 55.41
CA GLU A 12 -23.99 8.39 55.14
C GLU A 12 -23.61 7.20 54.24
N LEU A 13 -24.16 6.01 54.51
CA LEU A 13 -23.97 4.84 53.66
C LEU A 13 -24.53 5.04 52.25
N GLY A 14 -25.68 5.71 52.12
CA GLY A 14 -26.29 6.05 50.83
C GLY A 14 -25.43 7.01 50.00
N ILE A 15 -24.85 8.03 50.64
CA ILE A 15 -23.96 9.00 49.97
C ILE A 15 -22.67 8.30 49.50
N LEU A 16 -22.08 7.44 50.34
CA LEU A 16 -20.90 6.67 49.97
C LEU A 16 -21.17 5.72 48.79
N ALA A 17 -22.30 5.00 48.81
CA ALA A 17 -22.68 4.10 47.73
C ALA A 17 -22.92 4.84 46.40
N PHE A 18 -23.57 6.02 46.46
CA PHE A 18 -23.78 6.85 45.27
C PHE A 18 -22.48 7.42 44.71
N GLY A 19 -21.55 7.83 45.57
CA GLY A 19 -20.21 8.29 45.17
C GLY A 19 -19.41 7.20 44.44
N VAL A 20 -19.42 5.97 44.97
CA VAL A 20 -18.75 4.82 44.32
C VAL A 20 -19.40 4.50 42.97
N PHE A 21 -20.73 4.56 42.87
CA PHE A 21 -21.45 4.34 41.63
C PHE A 21 -21.07 5.36 40.54
N LEU A 22 -20.97 6.65 40.90
CA LEU A 22 -20.57 7.70 39.96
C LEU A 22 -19.14 7.50 39.44
N ILE A 23 -18.20 7.18 40.32
CA ILE A 23 -16.80 6.91 39.93
C ILE A 23 -16.74 5.74 38.95
N TYR A 24 -17.48 4.66 39.23
CA TYR A 24 -17.51 3.47 38.38
C TYR A 24 -18.12 3.77 36.99
N LYS A 25 -19.16 4.60 36.94
CA LYS A 25 -19.77 5.08 35.69
C LYS A 25 -18.79 5.88 34.85
N VAL A 26 -18.10 6.87 35.45
CA VAL A 26 -17.11 7.70 34.75
C VAL A 26 -15.96 6.84 34.19
N GLN A 27 -15.48 5.85 34.95
CA GLN A 27 -14.46 4.92 34.48
C GLN A 27 -14.92 4.08 33.29
N LEU A 28 -16.16 3.56 33.32
CA LEU A 28 -16.74 2.79 32.22
C LEU A 28 -16.91 3.63 30.94
N ASP A 29 -17.38 4.87 31.08
CA ASP A 29 -17.59 5.78 29.95
C ASP A 29 -16.25 6.17 29.31
N THR A 30 -15.24 6.47 30.14
CA THR A 30 -13.88 6.78 29.68
C THR A 30 -13.26 5.59 28.95
N TYR A 31 -13.41 4.37 29.49
CA TYR A 31 -12.93 3.15 28.84
C TYR A 31 -13.63 2.90 27.49
N SER A 32 -14.95 3.12 27.43
CA SER A 32 -15.75 2.98 26.21
C SER A 32 -15.29 3.95 25.12
N GLU A 33 -15.06 5.22 25.45
CA GLU A 33 -14.55 6.23 24.51
C GLU A 33 -13.13 5.91 24.03
N THR A 34 -12.24 5.53 24.95
CA THR A 34 -10.86 5.15 24.62
C THR A 34 -10.83 3.97 23.65
N LYS A 35 -11.69 2.96 23.89
CA LYS A 35 -11.84 1.81 22.99
C LYS A 35 -12.35 2.21 21.61
N LYS A 36 -13.35 3.11 21.53
CA LYS A 36 -13.86 3.61 20.25
C LYS A 36 -12.78 4.34 19.45
N SER A 37 -12.03 5.24 20.10
CA SER A 37 -10.93 5.97 19.48
C SER A 37 -9.84 5.03 18.97
N PHE A 38 -9.46 4.01 19.76
CA PHE A 38 -8.48 3.01 19.34
C PHE A 38 -8.93 2.21 18.10
N VAL A 39 -10.20 1.76 18.06
CA VAL A 39 -10.75 1.04 16.91
C VAL A 39 -10.79 1.92 15.65
N GLN A 40 -11.17 3.19 15.79
CA GLN A 40 -11.16 4.14 14.66
C GLN A 40 -9.74 4.37 14.12
N ASN A 41 -8.76 4.58 15.00
CA ASN A 41 -7.36 4.74 14.59
C ASN A 41 -6.81 3.50 13.89
N LEU A 42 -7.17 2.30 14.36
CA LEU A 42 -6.79 1.04 13.71
C LEU A 42 -7.38 0.93 12.30
N GLN A 43 -8.66 1.25 12.13
CA GLN A 43 -9.34 1.22 10.83
C GLN A 43 -8.71 2.21 9.85
N GLU A 44 -8.40 3.43 10.32
CA GLU A 44 -7.74 4.44 9.50
C GLU A 44 -6.33 4.02 9.10
N THR A 45 -5.57 3.42 10.03
CA THR A 45 -4.23 2.88 9.74
C THR A 45 -4.29 1.75 8.72
N GLN A 46 -5.25 0.83 8.83
CA GLN A 46 -5.46 -0.24 7.85
C GLN A 46 -5.80 0.32 6.47
N LYS A 47 -6.73 1.26 6.40
CA LYS A 47 -7.12 1.92 5.14
C LYS A 47 -5.93 2.63 4.49
N ASN A 48 -5.14 3.36 5.27
CA ASN A 48 -3.94 4.05 4.77
C ASN A 48 -2.89 3.06 4.25
N TYR A 49 -2.73 1.91 4.91
CA TYR A 49 -1.84 0.85 4.44
C TYR A 49 -2.31 0.25 3.10
N GLU A 50 -3.60 -0.02 2.94
CA GLU A 50 -4.18 -0.54 1.70
C GLU A 50 -4.04 0.44 0.52
N VAL A 51 -4.32 1.73 0.76
CA VAL A 51 -4.13 2.78 -0.26
C VAL A 51 -2.66 2.88 -0.68
N ASN A 52 -1.73 2.88 0.28
CA ASN A 52 -0.30 2.92 -0.01
C ASN A 52 0.17 1.70 -0.82
N GLN A 53 -0.39 0.51 -0.58
CA GLN A 53 -0.08 -0.67 -1.40
C GLN A 53 -0.60 -0.53 -2.84
N GLN A 54 -1.81 0.00 -3.02
CA GLN A 54 -2.38 0.24 -4.35
C GLN A 54 -1.56 1.27 -5.13
N ASP A 55 -1.20 2.39 -4.50
CA ASP A 55 -0.36 3.42 -5.12
C ASP A 55 1.02 2.88 -5.51
N PHE A 56 1.63 2.06 -4.65
CA PHE A 56 2.90 1.39 -4.97
C PHE A 56 2.75 0.45 -6.18
N LYS A 57 1.66 -0.32 -6.25
CA LYS A 57 1.39 -1.21 -7.38
C LYS A 57 1.20 -0.44 -8.69
N ILE A 58 0.40 0.64 -8.67
CA ILE A 58 0.17 1.50 -9.85
C ILE A 58 1.48 2.14 -10.32
N ASN A 59 2.28 2.67 -9.40
CA ASN A 59 3.56 3.28 -9.76
C ASN A 59 4.55 2.26 -10.31
N LYS A 60 4.53 1.02 -9.79
CA LYS A 60 5.30 -0.09 -10.34
C LYS A 60 4.86 -0.39 -11.76
N GLU A 61 3.58 -0.61 -12.02
CA GLU A 61 3.05 -0.89 -13.37
C GLU A 61 3.40 0.22 -14.37
N ARG A 62 3.26 1.49 -13.98
CA ARG A 62 3.62 2.64 -14.83
C ARG A 62 5.12 2.69 -15.15
N HIS A 63 5.97 2.38 -14.18
CA HIS A 63 7.41 2.34 -14.40
C HIS A 63 7.79 1.24 -15.41
N ILE A 64 7.11 0.09 -15.33
CA ILE A 64 7.32 -1.05 -16.22
C ILE A 64 6.89 -0.73 -17.64
N GLU A 65 5.75 -0.06 -17.80
CA GLU A 65 5.28 0.41 -19.10
C GLU A 65 6.25 1.42 -19.73
N ALA A 66 6.79 2.35 -18.93
CA ALA A 66 7.80 3.30 -19.41
C ALA A 66 9.10 2.62 -19.85
N LEU A 67 9.58 1.64 -19.08
CA LEU A 67 10.77 0.85 -19.43
C LEU A 67 10.53 0.03 -20.70
N TYR A 68 9.35 -0.59 -20.84
CA TYR A 68 8.99 -1.33 -22.04
C TYR A 68 8.85 -0.44 -23.28
N SER A 69 8.24 0.74 -23.15
CA SER A 69 8.17 1.72 -24.23
C SER A 69 9.58 2.09 -24.71
N THR A 70 10.48 2.39 -23.77
CA THR A 70 11.88 2.72 -24.08
C THR A 70 12.59 1.57 -24.79
N TYR A 71 12.39 0.33 -24.32
CA TYR A 71 12.92 -0.88 -24.95
C TYR A 71 12.46 -1.01 -26.41
N LYS A 72 11.15 -0.83 -26.65
CA LYS A 72 10.56 -0.94 -27.98
C LYS A 72 11.03 0.18 -28.91
N ASP A 73 11.01 1.43 -28.44
CA ASP A 73 11.41 2.59 -29.22
C ASP A 73 12.87 2.49 -29.70
N ASN A 74 13.75 1.94 -28.87
CA ASN A 74 15.15 1.69 -29.24
C ASN A 74 15.27 0.67 -30.39
N ILE A 75 14.49 -0.42 -30.34
CA ILE A 75 14.49 -1.42 -31.41
C ILE A 75 13.90 -0.83 -32.69
N ASP A 76 12.76 -0.14 -32.60
CA ASP A 76 12.07 0.44 -33.75
C ASP A 76 12.92 1.52 -34.43
N THR A 77 13.60 2.36 -33.63
CA THR A 77 14.53 3.37 -34.15
C THR A 77 15.71 2.75 -34.87
N CYS A 78 16.35 1.73 -34.28
CA CYS A 78 17.48 1.05 -34.90
C CYS A 78 17.05 0.31 -36.18
N ARG A 79 15.92 -0.41 -36.13
CA ARG A 79 15.35 -1.11 -37.29
C ARG A 79 15.04 -0.16 -38.43
N LYS A 80 14.47 1.01 -38.13
CA LYS A 80 14.21 2.04 -39.15
C LYS A 80 15.50 2.53 -39.80
N ALA A 81 16.50 2.92 -38.99
CA ALA A 81 17.79 3.39 -39.50
C ALA A 81 18.51 2.31 -40.34
N ALA A 82 18.45 1.05 -39.91
CA ALA A 82 19.03 -0.08 -40.66
C ALA A 82 18.33 -0.28 -42.02
N ARG A 83 16.99 -0.19 -42.06
CA ARG A 83 16.22 -0.28 -43.31
C ARG A 83 16.48 0.88 -44.24
N ASP A 84 16.56 2.09 -43.72
CA ASP A 84 16.90 3.30 -44.48
C ASP A 84 18.32 3.19 -45.07
N ALA A 85 19.21 2.44 -44.42
CA ALA A 85 20.56 2.10 -44.89
C ALA A 85 20.63 0.80 -45.72
N TYR A 86 19.49 0.28 -46.19
CA TYR A 86 19.37 -0.94 -47.00
C TYR A 86 20.02 -2.18 -46.37
N LYS A 87 20.03 -2.28 -45.04
CA LYS A 87 20.52 -3.46 -44.33
C LYS A 87 19.48 -4.57 -44.37
N ASP A 88 19.95 -5.81 -44.37
CA ASP A 88 19.10 -6.99 -44.35
C ASP A 88 18.57 -7.27 -42.93
N GLU A 89 17.64 -8.22 -42.85
CA GLU A 89 17.02 -8.59 -41.58
C GLU A 89 18.03 -9.27 -40.64
N GLN A 90 19.06 -9.94 -41.17
CA GLN A 90 20.12 -10.53 -40.34
C GLN A 90 20.89 -9.44 -39.58
N PHE A 91 21.26 -8.35 -40.26
CA PHE A 91 21.89 -7.21 -39.64
C PHE A 91 21.01 -6.61 -38.55
N ILE A 92 19.70 -6.47 -38.80
CA ILE A 92 18.73 -5.96 -37.81
C ILE A 92 18.67 -6.87 -36.58
N GLN A 93 18.66 -8.19 -36.77
CA GLN A 93 18.67 -9.13 -35.64
C GLN A 93 19.93 -9.00 -34.80
N GLU A 94 21.09 -9.01 -35.44
CA GLU A 94 22.38 -9.05 -34.75
C GLU A 94 22.76 -7.70 -34.10
N ASN A 95 22.35 -6.58 -34.71
CA ASN A 95 22.82 -5.24 -34.34
C ASN A 95 21.74 -4.35 -33.72
N CYS A 96 20.46 -4.65 -33.91
CA CYS A 96 19.37 -3.90 -33.26
C CYS A 96 18.71 -4.71 -32.15
N ILE A 97 18.28 -5.94 -32.43
CA ILE A 97 17.43 -6.70 -31.50
C ILE A 97 18.27 -7.40 -30.43
N ALA A 98 19.30 -8.15 -30.83
CA ALA A 98 20.15 -8.88 -29.89
C ALA A 98 20.83 -7.97 -28.84
N PRO A 99 21.35 -6.77 -29.18
CA PRO A 99 21.95 -5.87 -28.19
C PRO A 99 20.91 -5.29 -27.21
N VAL A 100 19.72 -4.91 -27.69
CA VAL A 100 18.68 -4.36 -26.82
C VAL A 100 18.09 -5.45 -25.91
N ASN A 101 17.95 -6.69 -26.40
CA ASN A 101 17.58 -7.85 -25.57
C ASN A 101 18.62 -8.16 -24.48
N LYS A 102 19.91 -7.90 -24.74
CA LYS A 102 21.01 -8.06 -23.77
C LYS A 102 21.19 -6.84 -22.85
N SER A 103 20.46 -5.74 -23.08
CA SER A 103 20.52 -4.56 -22.22
C SER A 103 19.93 -4.84 -20.83
N ILE A 104 20.22 -3.94 -19.87
CA ILE A 104 19.67 -4.02 -18.51
C ILE A 104 18.13 -4.12 -18.54
N ILE A 105 17.47 -3.37 -19.42
CA ILE A 105 16.00 -3.38 -19.54
C ILE A 105 15.52 -4.72 -20.10
N GLY A 106 16.20 -5.26 -21.13
CA GLY A 106 15.87 -6.55 -21.72
C GLY A 106 16.03 -7.72 -20.76
N GLN A 107 17.14 -7.75 -19.99
CA GLN A 107 17.35 -8.76 -18.94
C GLN A 107 16.35 -8.60 -17.79
N TRP A 108 16.06 -7.36 -17.38
CA TRP A 108 15.08 -7.10 -16.35
C TRP A 108 13.67 -7.56 -16.75
N LEU A 109 13.22 -7.33 -18.00
CA LEU A 109 11.96 -7.85 -18.52
C LEU A 109 11.92 -9.39 -18.50
N LYS A 110 13.05 -10.02 -18.82
CA LYS A 110 13.20 -11.48 -18.79
C LYS A 110 13.03 -12.03 -17.37
N ASP A 111 13.78 -11.50 -16.42
CA ASP A 111 13.75 -11.91 -15.01
C ASP A 111 12.37 -11.68 -14.36
N TRP A 112 11.62 -10.69 -14.87
CA TRP A 112 10.27 -10.39 -14.43
C TRP A 112 9.19 -11.32 -15.02
N GLY A 113 9.59 -12.28 -15.87
CA GLY A 113 8.68 -13.24 -16.51
C GLY A 113 7.93 -12.68 -17.72
N ARG A 114 8.42 -11.58 -18.30
CA ARG A 114 7.85 -10.94 -19.50
C ARG A 114 8.71 -11.17 -20.74
N GLU A 115 9.22 -12.39 -20.89
CA GLU A 115 9.98 -12.79 -22.08
C GLU A 115 9.14 -12.70 -23.36
N ASP A 116 7.80 -12.76 -23.23
CA ASP A 116 6.83 -12.56 -24.31
C ASP A 116 6.94 -11.18 -24.97
N LEU A 117 7.45 -10.20 -24.23
CA LEU A 117 7.65 -8.84 -24.71
C LEU A 117 8.99 -8.64 -25.44
N LEU A 118 9.90 -9.62 -25.37
CA LEU A 118 11.16 -9.55 -26.08
C LEU A 118 10.93 -9.84 -27.56
N ILE A 119 11.48 -9.00 -28.44
CA ILE A 119 11.43 -9.23 -29.87
C ILE A 119 12.46 -10.32 -30.22
N VAL A 120 11.99 -11.41 -30.85
CA VAL A 120 12.82 -12.60 -31.17
C VAL A 120 12.91 -12.84 -32.69
N LYS A 121 12.29 -11.99 -33.52
CA LYS A 121 12.11 -12.21 -34.97
C LYS A 121 12.29 -10.95 -35.81
#